data_AF-A0AAV6FN95-F1
#
_entry.id   AF-A0AAV6FN95-F1
#
_cell.length_a   1.000
_cell.length_b   1.000
_cell.length_c   1.000
_cell.angle_alpha   90.00
_cell.angle_beta   90.00
_cell.angle_gamma   90.00
#
_symmetry.space_group_name_H-M   'P 1'
#
loop_
_entity.id
_entity.type
_entity.pdbx_description
1 polymer ?
#
loop_
_entity_poly.entity_id
_entity_poly.type
_entity_poly.pdbx_seq_one_letter_code
_entity_poly.pdbx_strand_id
1 'polypeptide(L)'
;MSPLRLVLWLSVFALPSAPTESPSYVAAVYEHLVVLNPNPRVALGRRAALEHMQKNLDVFEQQAALAAQQGAQILVFPEDAIQGFNFTRASIAGYLEAVPDTTEVTWNPCSERARFPDTEVLQRLSCMAQKNSLYLVANMAGIQVCNSTTDAHCPPDGRYQFNTDVVFTSDGTLVARYRKQNLYFEAAFDKPPRMELVTFSTPFAGRFGVFTCFDILFREPAVALVEELGVRQLAYPTAWMNQLPLLAAVQFQRSFAHAAAVTVLAANVRAANLGMTGSGIFTPWQEVHQHDMVGETGRLLVSRVPVLDPAMMADGTESTRLAWLPFSGHRRREPGLGEAGDAHGWPRGAWYLDAGGKPRSAETEHCWPGHENCHEAPAHEKPVEFHSVMMYDNFTLVPLQDTEGNLTVCDGSLCCHLLFRRSTAPSAELYALGAFQGLHVVHGTYYLEVCALVKCTGPDFASCGGETEHAQTQINFRLEGNFSTRHVFPGILGNGMVLDIPDESGKDSDGWVYMSRSGMTVGLVTATLYSRVYEKDNS
;
A
#
# COMPACT_ATOMS: atom_id res chain seq x y z
N MET A 1 21.02 34.14 75.95
CA MET A 1 20.03 34.23 74.84
C MET A 1 20.83 34.22 73.55
N SER A 2 20.91 33.07 72.88
CA SER A 2 21.71 32.83 71.66
C SER A 2 20.78 32.83 70.44
N PRO A 3 21.16 33.41 69.29
CA PRO A 3 20.25 33.58 68.16
C PRO A 3 20.05 32.28 67.38
N LEU A 4 18.80 32.02 66.98
CA LEU A 4 18.39 30.91 66.12
C LEU A 4 19.11 30.98 64.76
N ARG A 5 19.82 29.90 64.39
CA ARG A 5 20.26 29.66 63.00
C ARG A 5 19.14 28.97 62.23
N LEU A 6 18.62 29.63 61.21
CA LEU A 6 17.68 29.04 60.24
C LEU A 6 18.49 28.21 59.23
N VAL A 7 18.29 26.89 59.22
CA VAL A 7 18.88 25.99 58.21
C VAL A 7 17.90 25.90 57.04
N LEU A 8 18.25 26.50 55.90
CA LEU A 8 17.53 26.30 54.63
C LEU A 8 17.92 24.95 54.05
N TRP A 9 16.95 24.03 53.95
CA TRP A 9 17.06 22.82 53.15
C TRP A 9 16.75 23.18 51.69
N LEU A 10 17.77 23.19 50.83
CA LEU A 10 17.61 23.27 49.37
C LEU A 10 17.24 21.87 48.86
N SER A 11 15.96 21.62 48.69
CA SER A 11 15.44 20.45 47.99
C SER A 11 15.80 20.58 46.51
N VAL A 12 16.80 19.84 46.04
CA VAL A 12 17.07 19.66 44.62
C VAL A 12 15.94 18.82 44.04
N PHE A 13 14.95 19.47 43.43
CA PHE A 13 13.97 18.78 42.60
C PHE A 13 14.70 18.26 41.36
N ALA A 14 14.99 16.95 41.33
CA ALA A 14 15.31 16.27 40.08
C ALA A 14 14.07 16.39 39.17
N LEU A 15 14.19 17.17 38.09
CA LEU A 15 13.18 17.21 37.06
C LEU A 15 12.98 15.78 36.52
N PRO A 16 11.74 15.28 36.43
CA PRO A 16 11.49 14.02 35.74
C PRO A 16 12.04 14.16 34.31
N SER A 17 12.90 13.23 33.92
CA SER A 17 13.33 13.07 32.53
C SER A 17 12.09 13.06 31.65
N ALA A 18 11.99 13.99 30.71
CA ALA A 18 10.93 13.97 29.71
C ALA A 18 10.88 12.57 29.09
N PRO A 19 9.70 11.98 28.87
CA PRO A 19 9.60 10.73 28.14
C PRO A 19 10.33 10.90 26.80
N THR A 20 11.32 10.06 26.52
CA THR A 20 12.04 10.06 25.26
C THR A 20 11.03 9.81 24.14
N GLU A 21 10.66 10.89 23.44
CA GLU A 21 9.75 10.83 22.31
C GLU A 21 10.34 9.87 21.28
N SER A 22 9.54 8.93 20.79
CA SER A 22 10.02 7.98 19.77
C SER A 22 10.45 8.75 18.52
N PRO A 23 11.56 8.36 17.87
CA PRO A 23 12.08 9.09 16.72
C PRO A 23 11.01 9.22 15.63
N SER A 24 10.84 10.42 15.11
CA SER A 24 9.86 10.74 14.05
C SER A 24 10.43 11.75 13.06
N TYR A 25 9.85 11.78 11.86
CA TYR A 25 10.16 12.73 10.80
C TYR A 25 8.87 13.25 10.16
N VAL A 26 8.95 14.35 9.40
CA VAL A 26 7.81 14.87 8.66
C VAL A 26 7.93 14.45 7.20
N ALA A 27 6.93 13.75 6.68
CA ALA A 27 6.85 13.29 5.30
C ALA A 27 5.76 14.06 4.55
N ALA A 28 5.95 14.20 3.24
CA ALA A 28 4.95 14.74 2.35
C ALA A 28 4.78 13.86 1.10
N VAL A 29 3.56 13.80 0.59
CA VAL A 29 3.22 13.23 -0.72
C VAL A 29 2.32 14.20 -1.46
N TYR A 30 2.46 14.29 -2.78
CA TYR A 30 1.63 15.15 -3.60
C TYR A 30 0.83 14.35 -4.63
N GLU A 31 -0.49 14.40 -4.51
CA GLU A 31 -1.39 13.96 -5.57
C GLU A 31 -1.40 15.02 -6.68
N HIS A 32 -0.91 14.67 -7.88
CA HIS A 32 -0.70 15.64 -8.96
C HIS A 32 -1.76 15.56 -10.04
N LEU A 33 -2.41 16.69 -10.34
CA LEU A 33 -3.20 16.84 -11.56
C LEU A 33 -2.26 17.03 -12.75
N VAL A 34 -1.95 15.94 -13.44
CA VAL A 34 -0.98 15.93 -14.53
C VAL A 34 -1.49 16.72 -15.75
N VAL A 35 -0.67 17.65 -16.23
CA VAL A 35 -0.86 18.28 -17.54
C VAL A 35 -0.37 17.31 -18.60
N LEU A 36 -1.31 16.72 -19.34
CA LEU A 36 -1.04 15.71 -20.36
C LEU A 36 -0.72 16.31 -21.73
N ASN A 37 0.13 15.60 -22.48
CA ASN A 37 0.27 15.85 -23.91
C ASN A 37 -1.01 15.36 -24.60
N PRO A 38 -1.76 16.21 -25.33
CA PRO A 38 -3.00 15.80 -25.98
C PRO A 38 -2.78 14.80 -27.12
N ASN A 39 -1.56 14.69 -27.67
CA ASN A 39 -1.22 13.79 -28.77
C ASN A 39 0.07 13.01 -28.43
N PRO A 40 0.07 12.13 -27.41
CA PRO A 40 1.29 11.48 -26.90
C PRO A 40 1.93 10.51 -27.90
N ARG A 41 1.20 10.11 -28.95
CA ARG A 41 1.72 9.29 -30.05
C ARG A 41 2.42 10.08 -31.16
N VAL A 42 2.36 11.42 -31.14
CA VAL A 42 3.08 12.29 -32.06
C VAL A 42 4.39 12.73 -31.42
N ALA A 43 5.51 12.41 -32.07
CA ALA A 43 6.82 12.75 -31.54
C ALA A 43 7.04 14.27 -31.48
N LEU A 44 7.48 14.76 -30.33
CA LEU A 44 7.91 16.13 -30.15
C LEU A 44 9.44 16.20 -30.18
N GLY A 45 9.98 17.31 -30.71
CA GLY A 45 11.40 17.64 -30.52
C GLY A 45 11.68 17.98 -29.05
N ARG A 46 12.93 17.80 -28.60
CA ARG A 46 13.38 17.98 -27.21
C ARG A 46 12.90 19.30 -26.59
N ARG A 47 13.01 20.43 -27.29
CA ARG A 47 12.56 21.74 -26.79
C ARG A 47 11.06 21.75 -26.47
N ALA A 48 10.21 21.21 -27.34
CA ALA A 48 8.77 21.17 -27.12
C ALA A 48 8.37 20.17 -26.02
N ALA A 49 9.07 19.04 -25.93
CA ALA A 49 8.91 18.10 -24.82
C ALA A 49 9.30 18.73 -23.47
N LEU A 50 10.39 19.49 -23.41
CA LEU A 50 10.78 20.28 -22.24
C LEU A 50 9.73 21.33 -21.89
N GLU A 51 9.27 22.14 -22.85
CA GLU A 51 8.20 23.13 -22.62
C GLU A 51 6.93 22.49 -22.05
N HIS A 52 6.62 21.24 -22.41
CA HIS A 52 5.55 20.46 -21.79
C HIS A 52 5.87 20.05 -20.35
N MET A 53 7.00 19.36 -20.13
CA MET A 53 7.42 18.89 -18.80
C MET A 53 7.57 20.03 -17.80
N GLN A 54 8.01 21.21 -18.24
CA GLN A 54 8.14 22.39 -17.37
C GLN A 54 6.82 22.82 -16.74
N LYS A 55 5.67 22.61 -17.41
CA LYS A 55 4.35 22.94 -16.83
C LYS A 55 4.05 22.12 -15.59
N ASN A 56 4.40 20.83 -15.60
CA ASN A 56 4.25 19.96 -14.45
C ASN A 56 5.29 20.28 -13.36
N LEU A 57 6.54 20.52 -13.76
CA LEU A 57 7.61 20.90 -12.83
C LEU A 57 7.38 22.25 -12.14
N ASP A 58 6.69 23.19 -12.79
CA ASP A 58 6.27 24.46 -12.17
C ASP A 58 5.34 24.21 -10.96
N VAL A 59 4.44 23.23 -11.06
CA VAL A 59 3.58 22.81 -9.94
C VAL A 59 4.43 22.13 -8.86
N PHE A 60 5.34 21.24 -9.25
CA PHE A 60 6.21 20.55 -8.28
C PHE A 60 7.02 21.55 -7.44
N GLU A 61 7.59 22.60 -8.07
CA GLU A 61 8.35 23.62 -7.34
C GLU A 61 7.51 24.34 -6.28
N GLN A 62 6.24 24.64 -6.60
CA GLN A 62 5.32 25.25 -5.65
C GLN A 62 5.01 24.31 -4.48
N GLN A 63 4.74 23.02 -4.77
CA GLN A 63 4.42 22.05 -3.73
C GLN A 63 5.62 21.70 -2.86
N ALA A 64 6.83 21.66 -3.43
CA ALA A 64 8.06 21.50 -2.65
C ALA A 64 8.26 22.65 -1.67
N ALA A 65 8.01 23.89 -2.10
CA ALA A 65 8.06 25.05 -1.20
C ALA A 65 7.00 24.98 -0.10
N LEU A 66 5.77 24.58 -0.42
CA LEU A 66 4.69 24.42 0.56
C LEU A 66 4.95 23.27 1.54
N ALA A 67 5.55 22.16 1.09
CA ALA A 67 5.94 21.05 1.94
C ALA A 67 7.07 21.45 2.90
N ALA A 68 8.09 22.16 2.39
CA ALA A 68 9.19 22.68 3.21
C ALA A 68 8.71 23.67 4.27
N GLN A 69 7.77 24.56 3.93
CA GLN A 69 7.14 25.47 4.89
C GLN A 69 6.42 24.74 6.03
N GLN A 70 5.91 23.54 5.77
CA GLN A 70 5.29 22.66 6.76
C GLN A 70 6.30 21.72 7.45
N GLY A 71 7.60 21.90 7.20
CA GLY A 71 8.68 21.15 7.84
C GLY A 71 8.95 19.76 7.25
N ALA A 72 8.41 19.45 6.06
CA ALA A 72 8.65 18.17 5.42
C ALA A 72 10.14 17.93 5.13
N GLN A 73 10.63 16.76 5.50
CA GLN A 73 12.01 16.32 5.30
C GLN A 73 12.17 15.47 4.03
N ILE A 74 11.06 14.88 3.55
CA ILE A 74 10.96 14.16 2.29
C ILE A 74 9.63 14.48 1.61
N LEU A 75 9.66 14.64 0.28
CA LEU A 75 8.48 14.81 -0.58
C LEU A 75 8.52 13.80 -1.73
N VAL A 76 7.43 13.06 -1.92
CA VAL A 76 7.25 12.12 -3.04
C VAL A 76 6.26 12.69 -4.06
N PHE A 77 6.66 12.67 -5.33
CA PHE A 77 5.81 12.98 -6.48
C PHE A 77 5.40 11.70 -7.23
N PRO A 78 4.28 11.73 -7.99
CA PRO A 78 3.76 10.53 -8.63
C PRO A 78 4.55 10.03 -9.83
N GLU A 79 4.26 8.79 -10.20
CA GLU A 79 4.68 8.18 -11.47
C GLU A 79 4.11 8.95 -12.66
N ASP A 80 4.88 9.06 -13.75
CA ASP A 80 4.46 9.73 -15.00
C ASP A 80 4.00 11.19 -14.85
N ALA A 81 4.14 11.80 -13.68
CA ALA A 81 3.59 13.12 -13.41
C ALA A 81 4.36 14.28 -14.10
N ILE A 82 5.55 14.00 -14.67
CA ILE A 82 6.32 14.97 -15.46
C ILE A 82 5.92 14.90 -16.95
N GLN A 83 5.91 13.71 -17.54
CA GLN A 83 5.70 13.49 -18.97
C GLN A 83 4.27 13.10 -19.38
N GLY A 84 3.50 12.46 -18.50
CA GLY A 84 2.23 11.79 -18.79
C GLY A 84 2.42 10.37 -19.38
N PHE A 85 1.35 9.77 -19.88
CA PHE A 85 1.33 8.38 -20.35
C PHE A 85 0.92 8.27 -21.84
N ASN A 86 0.76 7.04 -22.34
CA ASN A 86 0.33 6.70 -23.72
C ASN A 86 1.32 7.05 -24.84
N PHE A 87 2.61 7.10 -24.53
CA PHE A 87 3.65 7.25 -25.54
C PHE A 87 3.97 5.95 -26.29
N THR A 88 4.57 6.10 -27.46
CA THR A 88 5.28 5.03 -28.17
C THR A 88 6.78 5.19 -27.92
N ARG A 89 7.59 4.15 -28.21
CA ARG A 89 9.05 4.25 -28.13
C ARG A 89 9.62 5.45 -28.91
N ALA A 90 9.07 5.73 -30.08
CA ALA A 90 9.51 6.85 -30.92
C ALA A 90 9.04 8.21 -30.36
N SER A 91 7.78 8.30 -29.90
CA SER A 91 7.20 9.58 -29.48
C SER A 91 7.67 10.06 -28.11
N ILE A 92 8.12 9.16 -27.22
CA ILE A 92 8.69 9.54 -25.92
C ILE A 92 10.10 10.12 -26.04
N ALA A 93 10.79 9.96 -27.18
CA ALA A 93 12.22 10.23 -27.31
C ALA A 93 12.65 11.64 -26.84
N GLY A 94 11.83 12.67 -27.06
CA GLY A 94 12.12 14.03 -26.62
C GLY A 94 12.04 14.26 -25.10
N TYR A 95 11.42 13.34 -24.37
CA TYR A 95 11.21 13.42 -22.91
C TYR A 95 12.31 12.74 -22.10
N LEU A 96 13.13 11.91 -22.73
CA LEU A 96 14.11 11.06 -22.04
C LEU A 96 15.34 11.85 -21.58
N GLU A 97 15.89 11.47 -20.43
CA GLU A 97 17.23 11.89 -19.97
C GLU A 97 18.06 10.70 -19.50
N ALA A 98 19.37 10.77 -19.66
CA ALA A 98 20.26 9.75 -19.13
C ALA A 98 20.46 9.97 -17.62
N VAL A 99 20.03 9.01 -16.81
CA VAL A 99 20.24 9.04 -15.35
C VAL A 99 21.45 8.16 -15.02
N PRO A 100 22.57 8.73 -14.53
CA PRO A 100 23.78 7.95 -14.26
C PRO A 100 23.55 6.93 -13.13
N ASP A 101 24.41 5.91 -13.06
CA ASP A 101 24.40 4.98 -11.96
C ASP A 101 24.96 5.63 -10.69
N THR A 102 24.14 5.71 -9.64
CA THR A 102 24.50 6.38 -8.38
C THR A 102 25.54 5.61 -7.57
N THR A 103 25.77 4.33 -7.90
CA THR A 103 26.85 3.53 -7.28
C THR A 103 28.22 3.82 -7.89
N GLU A 104 28.25 4.32 -9.12
CA GLU A 104 29.48 4.66 -9.86
C GLU A 104 29.78 6.16 -9.84
N VAL A 105 28.75 6.99 -9.75
CA VAL A 105 28.84 8.44 -9.93
C VAL A 105 28.13 9.18 -8.80
N THR A 106 28.88 9.96 -8.03
CA THR A 106 28.32 11.02 -7.18
C THR A 106 28.17 12.30 -7.99
N TRP A 107 26.95 12.84 -8.06
CA TRP A 107 26.64 14.04 -8.85
C TRP A 107 25.52 14.86 -8.22
N ASN A 108 25.71 16.18 -8.20
CA ASN A 108 24.69 17.15 -7.85
C ASN A 108 24.30 17.95 -9.11
N PRO A 109 23.16 17.63 -9.75
CA PRO A 109 22.77 18.30 -10.99
C PRO A 109 22.60 19.81 -10.86
N CYS A 110 22.18 20.32 -9.69
CA CYS A 110 21.95 21.73 -9.50
C CYS A 110 23.24 22.57 -9.54
N SER A 111 24.30 22.08 -8.89
CA SER A 111 25.61 22.76 -8.84
C SER A 111 26.52 22.39 -10.01
N GLU A 112 26.40 21.19 -10.57
CA GLU A 112 27.25 20.67 -11.66
C GLU A 112 26.48 20.50 -12.98
N ARG A 113 25.76 21.55 -13.39
CA ARG A 113 24.83 21.53 -14.56
C ARG A 113 25.47 21.11 -15.89
N ALA A 114 26.75 21.41 -16.08
CA ALA A 114 27.45 21.14 -17.34
C ALA A 114 28.10 19.74 -17.40
N ARG A 115 27.98 18.93 -16.34
CA ARG A 115 28.68 17.64 -16.24
C ARG A 115 28.12 16.59 -17.20
N PHE A 116 26.80 16.58 -17.40
CA PHE A 116 26.10 15.70 -18.33
C PHE A 116 25.16 16.53 -19.22
N PRO A 117 25.17 16.32 -20.54
CA PRO A 117 24.31 17.04 -21.47
C PRO A 117 22.85 16.59 -21.34
N ASP A 118 21.92 17.43 -21.78
CA ASP A 118 20.49 17.10 -21.90
C ASP A 118 19.84 16.58 -20.59
N THR A 119 20.17 17.23 -19.47
CA THR A 119 19.73 16.87 -18.11
C THR A 119 18.85 17.92 -17.43
N GLU A 120 18.10 18.71 -18.18
CA GLU A 120 17.34 19.86 -17.65
C GLU A 120 16.31 19.49 -16.57
N VAL A 121 15.65 18.33 -16.68
CA VAL A 121 14.69 17.82 -15.68
C VAL A 121 15.43 17.41 -14.41
N LEU A 122 16.52 16.63 -14.51
CA LEU A 122 17.35 16.27 -13.35
C LEU A 122 17.92 17.51 -12.64
N GLN A 123 18.38 18.51 -13.39
CA GLN A 123 18.85 19.79 -12.86
C GLN A 123 17.75 20.52 -12.09
N ARG A 124 16.54 20.57 -12.63
CA ARG A 124 15.41 21.26 -12.00
C ARG A 124 14.97 20.56 -10.71
N LEU A 125 14.84 19.24 -10.73
CA LEU A 125 14.51 18.43 -9.54
C LEU A 125 15.57 18.55 -8.44
N SER A 126 16.85 18.47 -8.80
CA SER A 126 17.98 18.67 -7.89
C SER A 126 17.97 20.07 -7.25
N CYS A 127 17.76 21.12 -8.04
CA CYS A 127 17.67 22.48 -7.51
C CYS A 127 16.43 22.68 -6.63
N MET A 128 15.32 22.02 -6.95
CA MET A 128 14.11 22.05 -6.14
C MET A 128 14.35 21.42 -4.76
N ALA A 129 15.05 20.28 -4.69
CA ALA A 129 15.45 19.65 -3.44
C ALA A 129 16.38 20.56 -2.62
N GLN A 130 17.45 21.07 -3.26
CA GLN A 130 18.44 21.95 -2.62
C GLN A 130 17.82 23.25 -2.08
N LYS A 131 16.99 23.93 -2.87
CA LYS A 131 16.37 25.20 -2.50
C LYS A 131 15.45 25.07 -1.29
N ASN A 132 14.80 23.92 -1.15
CA ASN A 132 13.80 23.66 -0.13
C ASN A 132 14.34 22.80 1.04
N SER A 133 15.62 22.41 1.00
CA SER A 133 16.27 21.62 2.04
C SER A 133 15.53 20.32 2.40
N LEU A 134 14.94 19.64 1.41
CA LEU A 134 14.19 18.39 1.59
C LEU A 134 14.68 17.30 0.63
N TYR A 135 14.53 16.04 1.02
CA TYR A 135 14.69 14.93 0.10
C TYR A 135 13.54 14.92 -0.90
N LEU A 136 13.83 14.73 -2.18
CA LEU A 136 12.83 14.78 -3.24
C LEU A 136 12.86 13.47 -4.02
N VAL A 137 11.71 12.82 -4.10
CA VAL A 137 11.49 11.62 -4.93
C VAL A 137 10.56 11.99 -6.08
N ALA A 138 10.98 11.69 -7.30
CA ALA A 138 10.18 11.92 -8.49
C ALA A 138 10.36 10.80 -9.50
N ASN A 139 9.40 10.66 -10.41
CA ASN A 139 9.46 9.71 -11.51
C ASN A 139 9.65 10.45 -12.83
N MET A 140 10.48 9.88 -13.72
CA MET A 140 10.76 10.44 -15.03
C MET A 140 11.09 9.35 -16.06
N ALA A 141 11.03 9.72 -17.33
CA ALA A 141 11.41 8.85 -18.44
C ALA A 141 12.95 8.85 -18.63
N GLY A 142 13.59 7.69 -18.42
CA GLY A 142 15.04 7.51 -18.51
C GLY A 142 15.50 6.86 -19.81
N ILE A 143 16.73 7.16 -20.27
CA ILE A 143 17.38 6.50 -21.43
C ILE A 143 18.74 5.92 -21.05
N GLN A 144 19.05 4.75 -21.61
CA GLN A 144 20.40 4.17 -21.60
C GLN A 144 20.76 3.72 -23.01
N VAL A 145 21.73 4.39 -23.62
CA VAL A 145 22.26 3.99 -24.94
C VAL A 145 22.99 2.65 -24.80
N CYS A 146 22.76 1.75 -25.76
CA CYS A 146 23.39 0.44 -25.82
C CYS A 146 23.88 0.14 -27.23
N ASN A 147 24.74 -0.85 -27.37
CA ASN A 147 25.23 -1.31 -28.67
C ASN A 147 24.96 -2.80 -28.83
N SER A 148 24.24 -3.17 -29.90
CA SER A 148 23.86 -4.55 -30.19
C SER A 148 25.05 -5.49 -30.44
N THR A 149 26.24 -4.96 -30.74
CA THR A 149 27.45 -5.78 -30.88
C THR A 149 28.03 -6.22 -29.53
N THR A 150 27.76 -5.49 -28.45
CA THR A 150 28.28 -5.75 -27.10
C THR A 150 27.20 -6.18 -26.11
N ASP A 151 25.94 -5.84 -26.38
CA ASP A 151 24.77 -6.17 -25.58
C ASP A 151 23.72 -6.86 -26.46
N ALA A 152 23.58 -8.17 -26.29
CA ALA A 152 22.64 -8.99 -27.05
C ALA A 152 21.15 -8.64 -26.79
N HIS A 153 20.84 -7.94 -25.70
CA HIS A 153 19.47 -7.53 -25.35
C HIS A 153 19.17 -6.09 -25.76
N CYS A 154 20.15 -5.37 -26.34
CA CYS A 154 19.97 -3.98 -26.76
C CYS A 154 18.82 -3.88 -27.78
N PRO A 155 17.79 -3.05 -27.53
CA PRO A 155 16.69 -2.88 -28.45
C PRO A 155 17.15 -2.44 -29.86
N PRO A 156 16.40 -2.76 -30.92
CA PRO A 156 16.82 -2.46 -32.31
C PRO A 156 17.08 -0.98 -32.61
N ASP A 157 16.50 -0.07 -31.83
CA ASP A 157 16.71 1.38 -31.91
C ASP A 157 17.92 1.88 -31.11
N GLY A 158 18.76 0.97 -30.58
CA GLY A 158 20.06 1.26 -29.99
C GLY A 158 20.00 1.85 -28.58
N ARG A 159 18.87 1.73 -27.89
CA ARG A 159 18.69 2.27 -26.54
C ARG A 159 17.66 1.51 -25.74
N TYR A 160 17.89 1.41 -24.45
CA TYR A 160 16.82 1.15 -23.50
C TYR A 160 16.12 2.45 -23.09
N GLN A 161 14.84 2.36 -22.79
CA GLN A 161 14.01 3.43 -22.25
C GLN A 161 13.32 2.90 -21.00
N PHE A 162 13.37 3.62 -19.88
CA PHE A 162 12.88 3.11 -18.60
C PHE A 162 11.93 4.10 -17.93
N ASN A 163 10.85 3.59 -17.34
CA ASN A 163 10.17 4.30 -16.26
C ASN A 163 11.14 4.32 -15.06
N THR A 164 11.50 5.52 -14.59
CA THR A 164 12.63 5.71 -13.68
C THR A 164 12.28 6.61 -12.51
N ASP A 165 12.34 6.09 -11.29
CA ASP A 165 12.34 6.88 -10.07
C ASP A 165 13.74 7.42 -9.78
N VAL A 166 13.82 8.69 -9.38
CA VAL A 166 15.05 9.37 -8.98
C VAL A 166 14.88 10.01 -7.62
N VAL A 167 15.93 9.97 -6.80
CA VAL A 167 15.93 10.53 -5.45
C VAL A 167 17.07 11.51 -5.27
N PHE A 168 16.74 12.70 -4.77
CA PHE A 168 17.69 13.75 -4.43
C PHE A 168 17.73 13.97 -2.93
N THR A 169 18.93 14.16 -2.38
CA THR A 169 19.14 14.63 -1.00
C THR A 169 18.73 16.10 -0.86
N SER A 170 18.65 16.57 0.39
CA SER A 170 18.33 17.96 0.73
C SER A 170 19.35 18.99 0.22
N ASP A 171 20.54 18.59 -0.23
CA ASP A 171 21.51 19.48 -0.89
C ASP A 171 21.45 19.40 -2.43
N GLY A 172 20.60 18.54 -2.99
CA GLY A 172 20.40 18.35 -4.43
C GLY A 172 21.22 17.20 -5.04
N THR A 173 21.95 16.40 -4.26
CA THR A 173 22.74 15.28 -4.78
C THR A 173 21.85 14.10 -5.17
N LEU A 174 22.04 13.52 -6.37
CA LEU A 174 21.32 12.33 -6.82
C LEU A 174 21.84 11.10 -6.06
N VAL A 175 20.97 10.39 -5.33
CA VAL A 175 21.36 9.27 -4.45
C VAL A 175 20.69 7.94 -4.77
N ALA A 176 19.58 7.94 -5.52
CA ALA A 176 19.02 6.70 -6.04
C ALA A 176 18.43 6.89 -7.44
N ARG A 177 18.50 5.81 -8.22
CA ARG A 177 17.83 5.62 -9.50
C ARG A 177 17.24 4.21 -9.48
N TYR A 178 15.92 4.10 -9.59
CA TYR A 178 15.23 2.82 -9.72
C TYR A 178 14.51 2.75 -11.06
N ARG A 179 14.67 1.63 -11.78
CA ARG A 179 13.95 1.38 -13.02
C ARG A 179 12.83 0.38 -12.77
N LYS A 180 11.60 0.75 -13.12
CA LYS A 180 10.40 -0.04 -12.86
C LYS A 180 10.51 -1.45 -13.43
N GLN A 181 10.27 -2.45 -12.59
CA GLN A 181 10.46 -3.85 -12.94
C GLN A 181 9.21 -4.47 -13.57
N ASN A 182 8.03 -4.12 -13.07
CA ASN A 182 6.75 -4.68 -13.49
C ASN A 182 5.94 -3.62 -14.23
N LEU A 183 6.07 -3.60 -15.56
CA LEU A 183 5.40 -2.61 -16.42
C LEU A 183 3.89 -2.85 -16.53
N TYR A 184 3.12 -1.77 -16.70
CA TYR A 184 1.66 -1.79 -16.83
C TYR A 184 1.20 -0.87 -17.98
N PHE A 185 0.95 -1.46 -19.16
CA PHE A 185 0.60 -0.74 -20.40
C PHE A 185 1.60 0.31 -20.89
N GLU A 186 2.86 0.17 -20.50
CA GLU A 186 3.93 1.13 -20.80
C GLU A 186 4.69 0.76 -22.10
N ALA A 187 4.03 0.84 -23.25
CA ALA A 187 4.61 0.44 -24.54
C ALA A 187 5.86 1.26 -24.97
N ALA A 188 6.14 2.37 -24.29
CA ALA A 188 7.33 3.18 -24.51
C ALA A 188 8.56 2.68 -23.71
N PHE A 189 8.38 1.84 -22.69
CA PHE A 189 9.44 1.45 -21.77
C PHE A 189 9.83 -0.03 -21.90
N ASP A 190 11.08 -0.30 -21.58
CA ASP A 190 11.70 -1.61 -21.49
C ASP A 190 11.70 -2.08 -20.03
N LYS A 191 11.53 -3.38 -19.82
CA LYS A 191 11.81 -4.00 -18.52
C LYS A 191 13.32 -4.06 -18.30
N PRO A 192 13.84 -3.67 -17.13
CA PRO A 192 15.27 -3.80 -16.82
C PRO A 192 15.77 -5.24 -17.01
N PRO A 193 16.96 -5.44 -17.63
CA PRO A 193 17.50 -6.78 -17.86
C PRO A 193 17.91 -7.49 -16.57
N ARG A 194 18.08 -6.73 -15.48
CA ARG A 194 18.36 -7.25 -14.14
C ARG A 194 17.45 -6.55 -13.15
N MET A 195 16.94 -7.33 -12.19
CA MET A 195 16.15 -6.80 -11.09
C MET A 195 17.03 -5.91 -10.20
N GLU A 196 16.49 -4.74 -9.83
CA GLU A 196 17.16 -3.75 -8.99
C GLU A 196 16.44 -3.62 -7.64
N LEU A 197 17.14 -3.94 -6.53
CA LEU A 197 16.68 -3.59 -5.18
C LEU A 197 17.35 -2.28 -4.78
N VAL A 198 16.65 -1.17 -4.99
CA VAL A 198 17.21 0.17 -4.79
C VAL A 198 16.81 0.71 -3.44
N THR A 199 17.81 1.21 -2.71
CA THR A 199 17.63 1.87 -1.41
C THR A 199 18.45 3.15 -1.33
N PHE A 200 18.04 4.06 -0.45
CA PHE A 200 18.80 5.27 -0.11
C PHE A 200 18.72 5.55 1.39
N SER A 201 19.77 6.11 1.95
CA SER A 201 19.86 6.43 3.38
C SER A 201 19.50 7.88 3.63
N THR A 202 18.81 8.14 4.74
CA THR A 202 18.43 9.46 5.21
C THR A 202 18.97 9.70 6.62
N PRO A 203 19.32 10.95 6.98
CA PRO A 203 19.79 11.27 8.32
C PRO A 203 18.67 11.31 9.38
N PHE A 204 17.41 11.30 8.95
CA PHE A 204 16.25 11.50 9.83
C PHE A 204 15.42 10.25 10.07
N ALA A 205 15.54 9.26 9.19
CA ALA A 205 14.72 8.07 9.25
C ALA A 205 15.44 6.79 8.83
N GLY A 206 16.75 6.81 8.56
CA GLY A 206 17.47 5.61 8.13
C GLY A 206 17.18 5.27 6.67
N ARG A 207 17.12 3.97 6.34
CA ARG A 207 17.06 3.47 4.96
C ARG A 207 15.63 3.42 4.43
N PHE A 208 15.46 3.97 3.23
CA PHE A 208 14.25 3.84 2.41
C PHE A 208 14.50 2.89 1.25
N GLY A 209 13.45 2.16 0.88
CA GLY A 209 13.34 1.53 -0.43
C GLY A 209 12.51 2.40 -1.37
N VAL A 210 12.66 2.19 -2.67
CA VAL A 210 11.86 2.84 -3.72
C VAL A 210 11.45 1.81 -4.77
N PHE A 211 10.19 1.88 -5.18
CA PHE A 211 9.60 1.09 -6.26
C PHE A 211 8.34 1.79 -6.79
N THR A 212 7.82 1.35 -7.93
CA THR A 212 6.84 2.15 -8.67
C THR A 212 5.56 1.36 -8.98
N CYS A 213 4.41 1.89 -8.53
CA CYS A 213 3.09 1.45 -8.96
C CYS A 213 2.88 -0.08 -8.94
N PHE A 214 2.65 -0.69 -10.11
CA PHE A 214 2.32 -2.10 -10.27
C PHE A 214 3.29 -3.08 -9.60
N ASP A 215 4.54 -2.67 -9.35
CA ASP A 215 5.53 -3.39 -8.55
C ASP A 215 4.99 -3.86 -7.18
N ILE A 216 4.05 -3.14 -6.55
CA ILE A 216 3.48 -3.49 -5.24
C ILE A 216 2.77 -4.86 -5.22
N LEU A 217 2.33 -5.36 -6.38
CA LEU A 217 1.65 -6.66 -6.51
C LEU A 217 2.61 -7.84 -6.72
N PHE A 218 3.92 -7.59 -6.79
CA PHE A 218 4.93 -8.60 -7.08
C PHE A 218 5.95 -8.74 -5.96
N ARG A 219 6.61 -9.89 -5.92
CA ARG A 219 7.67 -10.14 -4.95
C ARG A 219 8.84 -9.19 -5.17
N GLU A 220 9.31 -9.10 -6.41
CA GLU A 220 10.38 -8.18 -6.80
C GLU A 220 9.82 -6.88 -7.40
N PRO A 221 10.22 -5.70 -6.89
CA PRO A 221 11.10 -5.49 -5.73
C PRO A 221 10.37 -5.41 -4.37
N ALA A 222 9.04 -5.25 -4.34
CA ALA A 222 8.32 -4.75 -3.17
C ALA A 222 8.51 -5.60 -1.91
N VAL A 223 8.31 -6.92 -1.99
CA VAL A 223 8.50 -7.83 -0.86
C VAL A 223 9.99 -8.04 -0.56
N ALA A 224 10.82 -8.17 -1.60
CA ALA A 224 12.26 -8.39 -1.46
C ALA A 224 12.95 -7.23 -0.70
N LEU A 225 12.55 -5.97 -0.94
CA LEU A 225 13.04 -4.82 -0.17
C LEU A 225 12.77 -4.97 1.34
N VAL A 226 11.59 -5.49 1.71
CA VAL A 226 11.18 -5.62 3.11
C VAL A 226 11.83 -6.83 3.79
N GLU A 227 11.82 -7.99 3.12
CA GLU A 227 12.27 -9.26 3.70
C GLU A 227 13.78 -9.49 3.57
N GLU A 228 14.37 -9.17 2.41
CA GLU A 228 15.79 -9.43 2.15
C GLU A 228 16.68 -8.27 2.62
N LEU A 229 16.22 -7.02 2.42
CA LEU A 229 16.98 -5.83 2.81
C LEU A 229 16.50 -5.20 4.12
N GLY A 230 15.46 -5.74 4.77
CA GLY A 230 14.98 -5.23 6.06
C GLY A 230 14.46 -3.80 6.01
N VAL A 231 14.07 -3.30 4.83
CA VAL A 231 13.52 -1.94 4.68
C VAL A 231 12.19 -1.84 5.42
N ARG A 232 11.95 -0.70 6.07
CA ARG A 232 10.69 -0.42 6.80
C ARG A 232 10.00 0.86 6.35
N GLN A 233 10.55 1.54 5.35
CA GLN A 233 10.01 2.79 4.81
C GLN A 233 10.22 2.81 3.31
N LEU A 234 9.16 3.16 2.58
CA LEU A 234 9.10 2.99 1.14
C LEU A 234 8.58 4.30 0.52
N ALA A 235 9.35 4.85 -0.41
CA ALA A 235 8.86 5.90 -1.31
C ALA A 235 8.19 5.22 -2.51
N TYR A 236 6.96 5.59 -2.82
CA TYR A 236 6.12 4.89 -3.79
C TYR A 236 5.41 5.86 -4.73
N PRO A 237 6.09 6.31 -5.80
CA PRO A 237 5.44 6.97 -6.93
C PRO A 237 4.48 6.01 -7.64
N THR A 238 3.28 6.47 -7.98
CA THR A 238 2.30 5.65 -8.68
C THR A 238 1.37 6.45 -9.58
N ALA A 239 0.89 5.83 -10.67
CA ALA A 239 -0.22 6.29 -11.50
C ALA A 239 -1.29 5.19 -11.52
N TRP A 240 -1.88 4.96 -10.35
CA TRP A 240 -2.79 3.84 -10.09
C TRP A 240 -4.21 4.15 -10.54
N MET A 241 -4.79 3.24 -11.34
CA MET A 241 -6.20 3.24 -11.70
C MET A 241 -6.98 2.41 -10.69
N ASN A 242 -7.94 3.02 -10.01
CA ASN A 242 -8.74 2.32 -9.01
C ASN A 242 -9.56 1.20 -9.67
N GLN A 243 -9.58 0.04 -9.04
CA GLN A 243 -10.40 -1.10 -9.43
C GLN A 243 -11.05 -1.68 -8.17
N LEU A 244 -12.31 -1.29 -7.94
CA LEU A 244 -13.07 -1.73 -6.77
C LEU A 244 -13.62 -3.15 -6.98
N PRO A 245 -13.87 -3.92 -5.91
CA PRO A 245 -13.72 -3.54 -4.51
C PRO A 245 -12.37 -3.96 -3.88
N LEU A 246 -11.43 -4.53 -4.63
CA LEU A 246 -10.23 -5.17 -4.04
C LEU A 246 -8.94 -4.36 -4.20
N LEU A 247 -8.83 -3.52 -5.23
CA LEU A 247 -7.59 -2.87 -5.67
C LEU A 247 -7.78 -1.36 -5.88
N ALA A 248 -8.53 -0.69 -5.01
CA ALA A 248 -8.41 0.76 -4.93
C ALA A 248 -7.03 1.15 -4.34
N ALA A 249 -6.46 2.25 -4.83
CA ALA A 249 -5.12 2.72 -4.49
C ALA A 249 -4.93 2.81 -2.97
N VAL A 250 -5.72 3.66 -2.32
CA VAL A 250 -5.63 3.91 -0.87
C VAL A 250 -5.91 2.65 -0.04
N GLN A 251 -6.76 1.75 -0.55
CA GLN A 251 -7.10 0.50 0.11
C GLN A 251 -5.91 -0.46 0.10
N PHE A 252 -5.41 -0.81 -1.08
CA PHE A 252 -4.37 -1.83 -1.21
C PHE A 252 -3.03 -1.34 -0.65
N GLN A 253 -2.69 -0.07 -0.86
CA GLN A 253 -1.45 0.51 -0.33
C GLN A 253 -1.46 0.55 1.21
N ARG A 254 -2.62 0.83 1.83
CA ARG A 254 -2.80 0.73 3.29
C ARG A 254 -2.65 -0.70 3.79
N SER A 255 -3.26 -1.66 3.09
CA SER A 255 -3.15 -3.09 3.40
C SER A 255 -1.71 -3.58 3.32
N PHE A 256 -0.96 -3.14 2.31
CA PHE A 256 0.47 -3.45 2.20
C PHE A 256 1.26 -2.87 3.38
N ALA A 257 1.07 -1.59 3.70
CA ALA A 257 1.75 -0.95 4.84
C ALA A 257 1.48 -1.67 6.17
N HIS A 258 0.22 -2.07 6.40
CA HIS A 258 -0.19 -2.83 7.58
C HIS A 258 0.44 -4.22 7.60
N ALA A 259 0.28 -5.01 6.53
CA ALA A 259 0.73 -6.40 6.48
C ALA A 259 2.26 -6.52 6.54
N ALA A 260 2.99 -5.65 5.83
CA ALA A 260 4.44 -5.68 5.78
C ALA A 260 5.11 -4.98 6.96
N ALA A 261 4.34 -4.37 7.88
CA ALA A 261 4.83 -3.56 8.99
C ALA A 261 5.80 -2.45 8.55
N VAL A 262 5.42 -1.72 7.49
CA VAL A 262 6.23 -0.65 6.88
C VAL A 262 5.47 0.67 6.77
N THR A 263 6.21 1.76 6.62
CA THR A 263 5.66 3.02 6.12
C THR A 263 5.70 3.04 4.59
N VAL A 264 4.59 3.42 3.94
CA VAL A 264 4.50 3.68 2.50
C VAL A 264 4.13 5.14 2.27
N LEU A 265 4.97 5.88 1.56
CA LEU A 265 4.72 7.24 1.09
C LEU A 265 4.21 7.17 -0.36
N ALA A 266 2.90 7.06 -0.53
CA ALA A 266 2.26 6.87 -1.82
C ALA A 266 1.80 8.19 -2.44
N ALA A 267 2.38 8.55 -3.59
CA ALA A 267 1.99 9.72 -4.36
C ALA A 267 1.38 9.28 -5.68
N ASN A 268 0.10 9.57 -5.89
CA ASN A 268 -0.65 9.15 -7.07
C ASN A 268 -0.94 10.30 -8.04
N VAL A 269 -1.17 9.96 -9.30
CA VAL A 269 -1.72 10.89 -10.28
C VAL A 269 -3.20 11.15 -9.97
N ARG A 270 -3.63 12.39 -10.17
CA ARG A 270 -5.04 12.77 -10.29
C ARG A 270 -5.42 12.85 -11.76
N ALA A 271 -6.27 11.95 -12.21
CA ALA A 271 -6.90 11.96 -13.53
C ALA A 271 -8.28 11.30 -13.47
N ALA A 272 -9.34 12.10 -13.39
CA ALA A 272 -10.72 11.64 -13.17
C ALA A 272 -11.21 10.68 -14.26
N ASN A 273 -10.91 11.00 -15.51
CA ASN A 273 -11.26 10.22 -16.70
C ASN A 273 -10.60 8.84 -16.76
N LEU A 274 -9.58 8.58 -15.96
CA LEU A 274 -8.87 7.31 -15.88
C LEU A 274 -9.09 6.61 -14.53
N GLY A 275 -9.95 7.13 -13.66
CA GLY A 275 -10.14 6.58 -12.32
C GLY A 275 -8.88 6.67 -11.45
N MET A 276 -7.98 7.62 -11.73
CA MET A 276 -6.76 7.84 -10.96
C MET A 276 -6.99 8.95 -9.90
N THR A 277 -6.95 8.52 -8.65
CA THR A 277 -6.88 9.32 -7.43
C THR A 277 -6.59 8.35 -6.29
N GLY A 278 -6.03 8.84 -5.19
CA GLY A 278 -5.73 8.01 -4.04
C GLY A 278 -4.26 8.10 -3.70
N SER A 279 -3.91 9.07 -2.88
CA SER A 279 -2.56 9.27 -2.34
C SER A 279 -2.60 9.21 -0.83
N GLY A 280 -1.49 8.83 -0.20
CA GLY A 280 -1.46 8.77 1.25
C GLY A 280 -0.10 8.48 1.87
N ILE A 281 -0.03 8.76 3.16
CA ILE A 281 1.08 8.42 4.05
C ILE A 281 0.55 7.33 4.97
N PHE A 282 0.98 6.10 4.74
CA PHE A 282 0.48 4.91 5.44
C PHE A 282 1.56 4.35 6.35
N THR A 283 1.34 4.32 7.66
CA THR A 283 2.15 3.53 8.61
C THR A 283 1.41 2.23 8.90
N PRO A 284 1.96 1.29 9.70
CA PRO A 284 1.22 0.06 10.01
C PRO A 284 -0.07 0.29 10.82
N TRP A 285 -0.24 1.45 11.47
CA TRP A 285 -1.36 1.74 12.38
C TRP A 285 -2.04 3.10 12.18
N GLN A 286 -1.46 4.01 11.42
CA GLN A 286 -2.00 5.33 11.14
C GLN A 286 -1.94 5.63 9.64
N GLU A 287 -2.83 6.50 9.20
CA GLU A 287 -2.83 7.00 7.84
C GLU A 287 -3.28 8.45 7.77
N VAL A 288 -2.80 9.13 6.72
CA VAL A 288 -3.42 10.34 6.19
C VAL A 288 -3.53 10.12 4.69
N HIS A 289 -4.73 10.23 4.14
CA HIS A 289 -4.98 10.00 2.73
C HIS A 289 -5.91 11.04 2.11
N GLN A 290 -5.89 11.07 0.78
CA GLN A 290 -6.83 11.80 -0.05
C GLN A 290 -7.40 10.83 -1.07
N HIS A 291 -8.71 10.93 -1.30
CA HIS A 291 -9.39 10.29 -2.43
C HIS A 291 -10.48 11.25 -2.92
N ASP A 292 -10.44 11.62 -4.19
CA ASP A 292 -11.44 12.50 -4.80
C ASP A 292 -11.74 12.06 -6.23
N MET A 293 -12.86 11.37 -6.43
CA MET A 293 -13.29 10.95 -7.77
C MET A 293 -13.84 12.11 -8.61
N VAL A 294 -14.32 13.18 -7.97
CA VAL A 294 -15.08 14.25 -8.63
C VAL A 294 -14.22 15.47 -8.95
N GLY A 295 -13.50 15.99 -7.95
CA GLY A 295 -12.74 17.22 -8.10
C GLY A 295 -11.46 17.02 -8.91
N GLU A 296 -11.13 17.96 -9.79
CA GLU A 296 -9.87 17.96 -10.55
C GLU A 296 -8.88 18.92 -9.90
N THR A 297 -8.45 18.61 -8.67
CA THR A 297 -7.42 19.40 -7.99
C THR A 297 -6.33 18.49 -7.43
N GLY A 298 -5.08 18.96 -7.48
CA GLY A 298 -3.98 18.27 -6.81
C GLY A 298 -4.02 18.52 -5.30
N ARG A 299 -3.44 17.59 -4.52
CA ARG A 299 -3.49 17.63 -3.05
C ARG A 299 -2.13 17.31 -2.45
N LEU A 300 -1.60 18.25 -1.65
CA LEU A 300 -0.44 18.02 -0.80
C LEU A 300 -0.90 17.46 0.55
N LEU A 301 -0.33 16.33 0.94
CA LEU A 301 -0.49 15.74 2.26
C LEU A 301 0.84 15.84 3.00
N VAL A 302 0.81 16.32 4.24
CA VAL A 302 1.98 16.41 5.11
C VAL A 302 1.62 15.80 6.46
N SER A 303 2.46 14.90 6.96
CA SER A 303 2.23 14.23 8.25
C SER A 303 3.53 13.93 8.98
N ARG A 304 3.46 13.89 10.31
CA ARG A 304 4.54 13.37 11.16
C ARG A 304 4.44 11.86 11.21
N VAL A 305 5.55 11.19 10.96
CA VAL A 305 5.64 9.74 10.76
C VAL A 305 6.69 9.15 11.73
N PRO A 306 6.42 8.01 12.38
CA PRO A 306 7.41 7.32 13.19
C PRO A 306 8.54 6.74 12.33
N VAL A 307 9.76 6.75 12.87
CA VAL A 307 10.91 6.06 12.27
C VAL A 307 10.83 4.58 12.62
N LEU A 308 10.72 3.73 11.59
CA LEU A 308 10.60 2.27 11.74
C LEU A 308 11.90 1.52 11.46
N ASP A 309 12.99 2.21 11.09
CA ASP A 309 14.27 1.57 10.81
C ASP A 309 14.86 0.98 12.12
N PRO A 310 15.09 -0.34 12.20
CA PRO A 310 15.62 -0.98 13.40
C PRO A 310 16.96 -0.42 13.87
N ALA A 311 17.80 0.09 12.96
CA ALA A 311 19.09 0.69 13.30
C ALA A 311 18.95 2.07 13.95
N MET A 312 17.80 2.72 13.79
CA MET A 312 17.49 4.05 14.33
C MET A 312 16.50 4.00 15.50
N MET A 313 15.83 2.87 15.73
CA MET A 313 15.03 2.67 16.94
C MET A 313 15.96 2.44 18.14
N ALA A 314 15.77 3.21 19.22
CA ALA A 314 16.37 2.92 20.52
C ALA A 314 16.02 1.49 20.95
N ASP A 315 16.91 0.86 21.73
CA ASP A 315 16.90 -0.57 22.08
C ASP A 315 15.55 -1.03 22.68
N GLY A 316 14.61 -1.36 21.79
CA GLY A 316 13.30 -1.88 22.15
C GLY A 316 13.44 -3.29 22.70
N THR A 317 12.58 -3.66 23.64
CA THR A 317 12.53 -5.02 24.16
C THR A 317 12.27 -6.02 23.04
N GLU A 318 12.77 -7.25 23.19
CA GLU A 318 12.59 -8.33 22.21
C GLU A 318 11.11 -8.55 21.83
N SER A 319 10.20 -8.31 22.78
CA SER A 319 8.74 -8.34 22.62
C SER A 319 8.21 -7.29 21.63
N THR A 320 8.73 -6.05 21.64
CA THR A 320 8.36 -5.05 20.62
C THR A 320 8.97 -5.37 19.26
N ARG A 321 10.15 -6.00 19.18
CA ARG A 321 10.73 -6.44 17.90
C ARG A 321 9.94 -7.60 17.27
N LEU A 322 9.44 -8.54 18.07
CA LEU A 322 8.60 -9.66 17.63
C LEU A 322 7.19 -9.23 17.19
N ALA A 323 6.64 -8.14 17.76
CA ALA A 323 5.30 -7.63 17.46
C ALA A 323 5.15 -7.01 16.04
N TRP A 324 6.25 -6.77 15.33
CA TRP A 324 6.28 -6.07 14.04
C TRP A 324 7.05 -6.84 12.96
N LEU A 325 6.95 -8.17 12.99
CA LEU A 325 7.48 -9.00 11.91
C LEU A 325 6.60 -8.83 10.64
N PRO A 326 7.19 -8.58 9.46
CA PRO A 326 6.43 -8.52 8.22
C PRO A 326 5.64 -9.80 7.99
N PHE A 327 4.35 -9.63 7.70
CA PHE A 327 3.40 -10.68 7.38
C PHE A 327 3.09 -11.66 8.53
N SER A 328 3.25 -11.24 9.79
CA SER A 328 2.87 -12.04 10.97
C SER A 328 1.48 -11.72 11.55
N GLY A 329 0.89 -10.59 11.14
CA GLY A 329 -0.31 -10.00 11.75
C GLY A 329 -0.01 -9.16 13.00
N HIS A 330 -0.99 -8.34 13.40
CA HIS A 330 -0.83 -7.33 14.44
C HIS A 330 -2.09 -7.19 15.32
N ARG A 331 -1.90 -6.83 16.60
CA ARG A 331 -2.99 -6.42 17.51
C ARG A 331 -2.95 -4.91 17.67
N ARG A 332 -4.08 -4.23 17.50
CA ARG A 332 -4.19 -2.79 17.74
C ARG A 332 -3.91 -2.52 19.22
N ARG A 333 -2.79 -1.86 19.53
CA ARG A 333 -2.48 -1.37 20.88
C ARG A 333 -2.96 0.08 21.01
N GLU A 334 -3.87 0.36 21.94
CA GLU A 334 -4.14 1.74 22.36
C GLU A 334 -2.97 2.26 23.21
N PRO A 335 -2.42 3.45 22.93
CA PRO A 335 -1.38 4.04 23.77
C PRO A 335 -1.94 4.37 25.16
N GLY A 336 -1.37 3.77 26.22
CA GLY A 336 -1.67 4.12 27.62
C GLY A 336 -2.32 3.04 28.48
N LEU A 337 -2.66 1.88 27.93
CA LEU A 337 -3.10 0.71 28.70
C LEU A 337 -1.94 -0.26 28.85
N GLY A 338 -1.46 -0.43 30.09
CA GLY A 338 -0.44 -1.43 30.43
C GLY A 338 -0.91 -2.85 30.15
N GLU A 339 -0.01 -3.83 30.28
CA GLU A 339 -0.24 -5.27 30.04
C GLU A 339 -1.28 -5.95 30.96
N ALA A 340 -2.19 -5.20 31.58
CA ALA A 340 -3.23 -5.70 32.46
C ALA A 340 -4.61 -5.62 31.80
N GLY A 341 -5.06 -6.75 31.27
CA GLY A 341 -6.48 -7.07 31.13
C GLY A 341 -7.03 -7.04 29.70
N ASP A 342 -7.17 -8.23 29.12
CA ASP A 342 -8.09 -8.50 28.01
C ASP A 342 -9.49 -7.93 28.31
N ALA A 343 -9.90 -6.87 27.62
CA ALA A 343 -11.26 -6.32 27.73
C ALA A 343 -11.86 -5.84 26.40
N HIS A 344 -11.24 -6.16 25.26
CA HIS A 344 -11.86 -6.07 23.94
C HIS A 344 -11.71 -7.42 23.22
N GLY A 345 -12.14 -8.47 23.91
CA GLY A 345 -12.24 -9.79 23.32
C GLY A 345 -13.57 -9.90 22.59
N TRP A 346 -13.54 -10.11 21.28
CA TRP A 346 -14.52 -11.01 20.69
C TRP A 346 -14.51 -12.27 21.55
N PRO A 347 -15.60 -12.60 22.25
CA PRO A 347 -15.55 -13.70 23.19
C PRO A 347 -15.34 -14.99 22.40
N ARG A 348 -14.11 -15.50 22.43
CA ARG A 348 -13.76 -16.84 21.94
C ARG A 348 -14.72 -17.90 22.48
N GLY A 349 -15.37 -17.65 23.62
CA GLY A 349 -16.38 -18.53 24.20
C GLY A 349 -17.85 -18.23 23.90
N ALA A 350 -18.28 -17.00 23.61
CA ALA A 350 -19.74 -16.72 23.64
C ALA A 350 -20.51 -17.24 22.42
N TRP A 351 -19.81 -17.56 21.32
CA TRP A 351 -20.41 -18.13 20.11
C TRP A 351 -19.94 -19.56 19.83
N TYR A 352 -18.79 -19.94 20.40
CA TYR A 352 -18.29 -21.31 20.41
C TYR A 352 -18.87 -22.14 21.53
N LEU A 353 -19.62 -21.58 22.49
CA LEU A 353 -20.20 -22.36 23.58
C LEU A 353 -21.73 -22.36 23.49
N ASP A 354 -22.36 -23.49 23.77
CA ASP A 354 -23.81 -23.58 23.93
C ASP A 354 -24.27 -22.92 25.25
N ALA A 355 -25.59 -22.86 25.49
CA ALA A 355 -26.16 -22.30 26.72
C ALA A 355 -25.71 -23.01 28.01
N GLY A 356 -24.95 -24.12 27.91
CA GLY A 356 -24.37 -24.88 29.01
C GLY A 356 -22.85 -24.69 29.17
N GLY A 357 -22.20 -23.81 28.41
CA GLY A 357 -20.76 -23.53 28.53
C GLY A 357 -19.86 -24.65 28.00
N LYS A 358 -20.37 -25.52 27.11
CA LYS A 358 -19.56 -26.49 26.35
C LYS A 358 -19.26 -25.98 24.96
N PRO A 359 -18.10 -26.31 24.35
CA PRO A 359 -17.86 -26.09 22.93
C PRO A 359 -19.07 -26.59 22.14
N ARG A 360 -19.80 -25.69 21.45
CA ARG A 360 -20.54 -26.04 20.25
C ARG A 360 -19.57 -26.86 19.44
N SER A 361 -19.87 -28.14 19.29
CA SER A 361 -19.12 -29.04 18.45
C SER A 361 -18.75 -28.30 17.18
N ALA A 362 -17.53 -28.50 16.69
CA ALA A 362 -17.24 -28.36 15.27
C ALA A 362 -18.08 -29.41 14.51
N GLU A 363 -19.41 -29.32 14.60
CA GLU A 363 -20.34 -29.78 13.58
C GLU A 363 -20.10 -28.87 12.39
N THR A 364 -18.97 -29.17 11.77
CA THR A 364 -18.62 -28.85 10.42
C THR A 364 -19.83 -29.22 9.57
N GLU A 365 -20.50 -28.20 9.02
CA GLU A 365 -21.49 -28.39 7.95
C GLU A 365 -20.85 -28.95 6.66
N HIS A 366 -19.52 -29.19 6.66
CA HIS A 366 -18.75 -29.84 5.62
C HIS A 366 -17.80 -30.91 6.22
N CYS A 367 -18.15 -32.18 6.04
CA CYS A 367 -17.36 -33.30 6.53
C CYS A 367 -16.00 -33.39 5.83
N TRP A 368 -14.92 -33.34 6.59
CA TRP A 368 -13.56 -33.58 6.12
C TRP A 368 -13.36 -35.07 5.76
N PRO A 369 -12.55 -35.42 4.73
CA PRO A 369 -12.20 -36.81 4.47
C PRO A 369 -11.42 -37.40 5.65
N GLY A 370 -12.00 -38.37 6.36
CA GLY A 370 -11.35 -39.11 7.45
C GLY A 370 -11.99 -39.00 8.86
N HIS A 371 -13.13 -38.32 9.01
CA HIS A 371 -13.84 -38.24 10.29
C HIS A 371 -14.99 -39.27 10.37
N GLU A 372 -14.87 -40.30 11.22
CA GLU A 372 -15.78 -41.47 11.24
C GLU A 372 -17.19 -41.22 11.84
N ASN A 373 -17.52 -39.99 12.26
CA ASN A 373 -18.84 -39.65 12.82
C ASN A 373 -19.28 -38.23 12.40
N CYS A 374 -19.62 -38.04 11.12
CA CYS A 374 -20.13 -36.78 10.60
C CYS A 374 -21.51 -37.03 9.96
N HIS A 375 -22.55 -36.37 10.46
CA HIS A 375 -23.90 -36.43 9.90
C HIS A 375 -24.11 -35.24 8.95
N GLU A 376 -24.45 -35.49 7.69
CA GLU A 376 -24.76 -34.45 6.71
C GLU A 376 -26.03 -33.66 7.09
N ALA A 377 -25.96 -32.33 7.06
CA ALA A 377 -27.13 -31.46 7.22
C ALA A 377 -28.12 -31.65 6.04
N PRO A 378 -29.44 -31.60 6.28
CA PRO A 378 -30.44 -31.73 5.23
C PRO A 378 -30.30 -30.63 4.17
N ALA A 379 -30.54 -30.98 2.90
CA ALA A 379 -30.32 -30.13 1.73
C ALA A 379 -31.08 -28.77 1.71
N HIS A 380 -31.95 -28.50 2.69
CA HIS A 380 -32.71 -27.25 2.84
C HIS A 380 -32.02 -26.18 3.70
N GLU A 381 -30.91 -26.49 4.37
CA GLU A 381 -30.17 -25.56 5.25
C GLU A 381 -28.82 -25.10 4.68
N LYS A 382 -28.41 -25.60 3.50
CA LYS A 382 -27.16 -25.14 2.88
C LYS A 382 -27.29 -23.71 2.35
N PRO A 383 -26.34 -22.81 2.65
CA PRO A 383 -26.33 -21.48 2.06
C PRO A 383 -26.34 -21.58 0.52
N VAL A 384 -27.10 -20.72 -0.13
CA VAL A 384 -27.17 -20.71 -1.60
C VAL A 384 -25.86 -20.17 -2.15
N GLU A 385 -24.97 -21.06 -2.57
CA GLU A 385 -23.76 -20.70 -3.29
C GLU A 385 -24.10 -20.17 -4.70
N PHE A 386 -23.40 -19.13 -5.11
CA PHE A 386 -23.50 -18.55 -6.44
C PHE A 386 -22.12 -18.07 -6.91
N HIS A 387 -22.00 -17.76 -8.20
CA HIS A 387 -20.75 -17.28 -8.78
C HIS A 387 -20.96 -15.87 -9.31
N SER A 388 -19.97 -15.01 -9.13
CA SER A 388 -19.98 -13.65 -9.67
C SER A 388 -18.56 -13.18 -9.95
N VAL A 389 -18.43 -12.29 -10.92
CA VAL A 389 -17.14 -11.76 -11.35
C VAL A 389 -16.78 -10.56 -10.48
N MET A 390 -15.59 -10.59 -9.90
CA MET A 390 -14.99 -9.50 -9.14
C MET A 390 -13.55 -9.34 -9.62
N MET A 391 -13.16 -8.13 -10.05
CA MET A 391 -11.82 -7.90 -10.61
C MET A 391 -11.49 -8.84 -11.79
N TYR A 392 -12.47 -9.13 -12.66
CA TYR A 392 -12.36 -10.07 -13.79
C TYR A 392 -12.17 -11.55 -13.42
N ASP A 393 -12.07 -11.89 -12.14
CA ASP A 393 -11.97 -13.25 -11.64
C ASP A 393 -13.34 -13.76 -11.20
N ASN A 394 -13.61 -15.05 -11.43
CA ASN A 394 -14.89 -15.66 -11.09
C ASN A 394 -14.85 -16.23 -9.66
N PHE A 395 -15.46 -15.53 -8.71
CA PHE A 395 -15.49 -15.92 -7.30
C PHE A 395 -16.63 -16.88 -7.02
N THR A 396 -16.42 -17.78 -6.04
CA THR A 396 -17.49 -18.56 -5.41
C THR A 396 -17.98 -17.78 -4.19
N LEU A 397 -19.29 -17.47 -4.13
CA LEU A 397 -19.87 -16.61 -3.10
C LEU A 397 -21.07 -17.24 -2.39
N VAL A 398 -21.27 -16.82 -1.14
CA VAL A 398 -22.43 -17.13 -0.32
C VAL A 398 -23.03 -15.83 0.22
N PRO A 399 -24.35 -15.58 0.05
CA PRO A 399 -24.98 -14.36 0.51
C PRO A 399 -25.15 -14.39 2.03
N LEU A 400 -24.97 -13.23 2.66
CA LEU A 400 -25.36 -13.05 4.05
C LEU A 400 -26.89 -12.94 4.09
N GLN A 401 -27.57 -13.95 4.63
CA GLN A 401 -29.05 -14.00 4.69
C GLN A 401 -29.64 -13.37 5.95
N ASP A 402 -28.93 -13.44 7.09
CA ASP A 402 -29.44 -13.01 8.40
C ASP A 402 -28.65 -11.84 9.02
N THR A 403 -29.16 -11.20 10.07
CA THR A 403 -28.46 -10.08 10.74
C THR A 403 -27.15 -10.50 11.44
N GLU A 404 -27.02 -11.77 11.75
CA GLU A 404 -25.82 -12.41 12.29
C GLU A 404 -25.69 -13.81 11.68
N GLY A 405 -24.47 -14.33 11.61
CA GLY A 405 -24.28 -15.66 11.05
C GLY A 405 -22.84 -16.13 11.10
N ASN A 406 -22.69 -17.41 10.78
CA ASN A 406 -21.43 -18.11 10.61
C ASN A 406 -21.46 -18.76 9.22
N LEU A 407 -20.57 -18.33 8.32
CA LEU A 407 -20.58 -18.76 6.93
C LEU A 407 -19.23 -19.36 6.55
N THR A 408 -19.26 -20.34 5.67
CA THR A 408 -18.10 -20.93 5.02
C THR A 408 -18.32 -20.95 3.52
N VAL A 409 -17.29 -20.61 2.75
CA VAL A 409 -17.25 -20.82 1.30
C VAL A 409 -15.85 -21.25 0.90
N CYS A 410 -15.73 -22.17 -0.06
CA CYS A 410 -14.44 -22.65 -0.54
C CYS A 410 -14.34 -22.52 -2.07
N ASP A 411 -13.12 -22.30 -2.54
CA ASP A 411 -12.73 -22.42 -3.94
C ASP A 411 -11.41 -23.18 -4.03
N GLY A 412 -11.42 -24.32 -4.72
CA GLY A 412 -10.30 -25.26 -4.72
C GLY A 412 -9.94 -25.74 -3.30
N SER A 413 -8.70 -25.48 -2.87
CA SER A 413 -8.21 -25.78 -1.52
C SER A 413 -8.36 -24.63 -0.53
N LEU A 414 -8.74 -23.44 -0.99
CA LEU A 414 -8.97 -22.28 -0.14
C LEU A 414 -10.39 -22.33 0.41
N CYS A 415 -10.53 -22.24 1.73
CA CYS A 415 -11.78 -22.08 2.44
C CYS A 415 -11.72 -20.80 3.27
N CYS A 416 -12.80 -20.04 3.21
CA CYS A 416 -12.97 -18.77 3.90
C CYS A 416 -14.11 -18.88 4.91
N HIS A 417 -13.85 -18.47 6.15
CA HIS A 417 -14.83 -18.47 7.24
C HIS A 417 -15.16 -17.05 7.67
N LEU A 418 -16.44 -16.78 7.91
CA LEU A 418 -16.92 -15.49 8.36
C LEU A 418 -17.89 -15.64 9.53
N LEU A 419 -17.53 -15.04 10.66
CA LEU A 419 -18.46 -14.69 11.72
C LEU A 419 -18.84 -13.23 11.54
N PHE A 420 -20.12 -12.90 11.51
CA PHE A 420 -20.54 -11.52 11.31
C PHE A 420 -21.80 -11.14 12.11
N ARG A 421 -21.94 -9.84 12.34
CA ARG A 421 -23.16 -9.19 12.81
C ARG A 421 -23.29 -7.82 12.17
N ARG A 422 -24.40 -7.58 11.45
CA ARG A 422 -24.69 -6.31 10.77
C ARG A 422 -25.67 -5.44 11.55
N SER A 423 -25.58 -4.12 11.35
CA SER A 423 -26.43 -3.13 12.02
C SER A 423 -27.81 -2.94 11.39
N THR A 424 -27.99 -3.37 10.14
CA THR A 424 -29.22 -3.20 9.36
C THR A 424 -29.86 -4.54 9.02
N ALA A 425 -31.15 -4.51 8.62
CA ALA A 425 -31.84 -5.69 8.14
C ALA A 425 -31.24 -6.21 6.81
N PRO A 426 -31.25 -7.52 6.55
CA PRO A 426 -30.69 -8.11 5.32
C PRO A 426 -31.26 -7.54 4.01
N SER A 427 -32.50 -7.03 4.05
CA SER A 427 -33.15 -6.41 2.90
C SER A 427 -32.64 -5.01 2.55
N ALA A 428 -31.80 -4.39 3.40
CA ALA A 428 -31.30 -3.02 3.19
C ALA A 428 -30.17 -3.00 2.16
N GLU A 429 -29.17 -3.85 2.32
CA GLU A 429 -28.03 -4.00 1.41
C GLU A 429 -27.63 -5.47 1.34
N LEU A 430 -27.42 -5.96 0.12
CA LEU A 430 -26.91 -7.31 -0.09
C LEU A 430 -25.40 -7.35 0.15
N TYR A 431 -24.97 -8.34 0.94
CA TYR A 431 -23.57 -8.66 1.17
C TYR A 431 -23.33 -10.14 0.87
N ALA A 432 -22.11 -10.47 0.48
CA ALA A 432 -21.68 -11.84 0.28
C ALA A 432 -20.27 -12.08 0.86
N LEU A 433 -20.03 -13.31 1.32
CA LEU A 433 -18.70 -13.85 1.55
C LEU A 433 -18.26 -14.55 0.26
N GLY A 434 -17.05 -14.25 -0.23
CA GLY A 434 -16.47 -14.89 -1.41
C GLY A 434 -15.11 -15.50 -1.15
N ALA A 435 -14.82 -16.59 -1.86
CA ALA A 435 -13.51 -17.21 -1.99
C ALA A 435 -13.07 -17.24 -3.46
N PHE A 436 -11.79 -17.00 -3.70
CA PHE A 436 -11.15 -17.21 -5.00
C PHE A 436 -9.76 -17.80 -4.82
N GLN A 437 -9.47 -18.87 -5.56
CA GLN A 437 -8.13 -19.44 -5.68
C GLN A 437 -7.80 -19.68 -7.15
N GLY A 438 -6.91 -18.87 -7.71
CA GLY A 438 -6.55 -19.04 -9.12
C GLY A 438 -5.57 -18.01 -9.66
N LEU A 439 -5.21 -18.21 -10.93
CA LEU A 439 -4.36 -17.29 -11.69
C LEU A 439 -5.20 -16.16 -12.28
N HIS A 440 -4.95 -14.94 -11.84
CA HIS A 440 -5.46 -13.74 -12.49
C HIS A 440 -4.67 -13.47 -13.78
N VAL A 441 -5.35 -13.10 -14.86
CA VAL A 441 -4.73 -12.95 -16.20
C VAL A 441 -5.09 -11.65 -16.93
N VAL A 442 -6.04 -10.87 -16.41
CA VAL A 442 -6.52 -9.66 -17.08
C VAL A 442 -5.67 -8.47 -16.63
N HIS A 443 -5.02 -7.78 -17.58
CA HIS A 443 -4.13 -6.64 -17.27
C HIS A 443 -2.90 -6.98 -16.40
N GLY A 444 -2.61 -8.27 -16.18
CA GLY A 444 -1.45 -8.77 -15.45
C GLY A 444 -1.58 -10.27 -15.23
N THR A 445 -0.47 -10.95 -14.96
CA THR A 445 -0.49 -12.38 -14.64
C THR A 445 0.05 -12.60 -13.24
N TYR A 446 -0.80 -13.07 -12.33
CA TYR A 446 -0.44 -13.28 -10.94
C TYR A 446 -1.42 -14.21 -10.19
N TYR A 447 -0.91 -15.08 -9.32
CA TYR A 447 -1.71 -16.06 -8.60
C TYR A 447 -2.29 -15.53 -7.28
N LEU A 448 -3.59 -15.69 -7.08
CA LEU A 448 -4.31 -15.16 -5.93
C LEU A 448 -4.94 -16.27 -5.08
N GLU A 449 -4.99 -16.00 -3.78
CA GLU A 449 -5.91 -16.61 -2.83
C GLU A 449 -6.62 -15.46 -2.11
N VAL A 450 -7.95 -15.39 -2.15
CA VAL A 450 -8.70 -14.23 -1.63
C VAL A 450 -9.91 -14.69 -0.84
N CYS A 451 -10.04 -14.19 0.39
CA CYS A 451 -11.30 -14.21 1.14
C CYS A 451 -11.85 -12.79 1.23
N ALA A 452 -13.09 -12.56 0.80
CA ALA A 452 -13.66 -11.21 0.77
C ALA A 452 -15.12 -11.18 1.26
N LEU A 453 -15.41 -10.33 2.24
CA LEU A 453 -16.75 -9.89 2.60
C LEU A 453 -17.05 -8.62 1.83
N VAL A 454 -18.01 -8.66 0.89
CA VAL A 454 -18.24 -7.58 -0.07
C VAL A 454 -19.70 -7.11 -0.07
N LYS A 455 -19.88 -5.80 -0.18
CA LYS A 455 -21.19 -5.18 -0.48
C LYS A 455 -21.49 -5.32 -1.97
N CYS A 456 -22.68 -5.80 -2.31
CA CYS A 456 -23.12 -5.91 -3.70
C CYS A 456 -23.71 -4.57 -4.18
N THR A 457 -23.57 -4.27 -5.48
CA THR A 457 -23.99 -2.98 -6.03
C THR A 457 -25.51 -2.84 -6.16
N GLY A 458 -26.21 -3.97 -6.21
CA GLY A 458 -27.67 -4.05 -6.24
C GLY A 458 -28.20 -5.25 -5.44
N PRO A 459 -29.50 -5.55 -5.56
CA PRO A 459 -30.14 -6.66 -4.85
C PRO A 459 -29.88 -8.02 -5.50
N ASP A 460 -29.36 -8.06 -6.73
CA ASP A 460 -29.12 -9.29 -7.48
C ASP A 460 -27.74 -9.88 -7.18
N PHE A 461 -27.62 -11.20 -7.15
CA PHE A 461 -26.35 -11.89 -6.88
C PHE A 461 -25.24 -11.55 -7.88
N ALA A 462 -25.59 -11.35 -9.16
CA ALA A 462 -24.64 -10.93 -10.20
C ALA A 462 -24.07 -9.52 -9.99
N SER A 463 -24.63 -8.73 -9.07
CA SER A 463 -24.14 -7.40 -8.73
C SER A 463 -23.02 -7.40 -7.69
N CYS A 464 -22.76 -8.55 -7.06
CA CYS A 464 -21.67 -8.75 -6.11
C CYS A 464 -20.33 -8.81 -6.87
N GLY A 465 -19.38 -7.98 -6.46
CA GLY A 465 -18.13 -7.75 -7.21
C GLY A 465 -18.14 -6.50 -8.09
N GLY A 466 -19.31 -5.86 -8.26
CA GLY A 466 -19.39 -4.55 -8.94
C GLY A 466 -18.76 -3.42 -8.13
N GLU A 467 -18.35 -2.35 -8.83
CA GLU A 467 -17.69 -1.20 -8.22
C GLU A 467 -18.67 -0.30 -7.45
N THR A 468 -18.38 -0.01 -6.18
CA THR A 468 -19.15 0.93 -5.36
C THR A 468 -18.29 1.50 -4.25
N GLU A 469 -18.35 2.82 -4.05
CA GLU A 469 -17.75 3.50 -2.89
C GLU A 469 -18.75 3.66 -1.74
N HIS A 470 -20.01 3.26 -1.95
CA HIS A 470 -21.10 3.54 -1.02
C HIS A 470 -21.59 2.30 -0.31
N ALA A 471 -21.74 2.41 1.01
CA ALA A 471 -22.32 1.41 1.89
C ALA A 471 -22.96 2.08 3.12
N GLN A 472 -24.05 1.54 3.64
CA GLN A 472 -24.70 2.04 4.85
C GLN A 472 -24.53 1.10 6.04
N THR A 473 -24.43 -0.19 5.75
CA THR A 473 -24.46 -1.26 6.74
C THR A 473 -23.10 -1.40 7.43
N GLN A 474 -23.07 -1.18 8.74
CA GLN A 474 -21.91 -1.47 9.57
C GLN A 474 -21.91 -2.96 9.89
N ILE A 475 -20.75 -3.62 9.77
CA ILE A 475 -20.62 -5.05 10.04
C ILE A 475 -19.46 -5.26 11.02
N ASN A 476 -19.77 -5.86 12.16
CA ASN A 476 -18.76 -6.44 13.03
C ASN A 476 -18.45 -7.83 12.49
N PHE A 477 -17.17 -8.16 12.31
CA PHE A 477 -16.80 -9.45 11.73
C PHE A 477 -15.50 -10.03 12.27
N ARG A 478 -15.35 -11.33 12.05
CA ARG A 478 -14.10 -12.08 12.05
C ARG A 478 -14.05 -12.90 10.76
N LEU A 479 -13.06 -12.60 9.93
CA LEU A 479 -12.83 -13.23 8.62
C LEU A 479 -11.54 -14.05 8.69
N GLU A 480 -11.58 -15.29 8.23
CA GLU A 480 -10.46 -16.22 8.31
C GLU A 480 -10.31 -17.03 7.01
N GLY A 481 -9.09 -17.47 6.70
CA GLY A 481 -8.83 -18.38 5.58
C GLY A 481 -7.58 -19.24 5.76
N ASN A 482 -7.58 -20.42 5.14
CA ASN A 482 -6.46 -21.38 5.16
C ASN A 482 -5.45 -21.14 4.02
N PHE A 483 -4.90 -19.91 3.95
CA PHE A 483 -3.96 -19.51 2.91
C PHE A 483 -2.69 -20.39 2.87
N SER A 484 -2.23 -20.69 1.66
CA SER A 484 -1.02 -21.49 1.42
C SER A 484 0.28 -20.70 1.59
N THR A 485 0.17 -19.38 1.68
CA THR A 485 1.27 -18.41 1.77
C THR A 485 1.11 -17.53 3.01
N ARG A 486 2.22 -16.96 3.49
CA ARG A 486 2.22 -15.92 4.54
C ARG A 486 1.87 -14.54 4.00
N HIS A 487 2.00 -14.31 2.69
CA HIS A 487 1.82 -13.00 2.07
C HIS A 487 0.33 -12.68 1.90
N VAL A 488 -0.31 -12.33 3.01
CA VAL A 488 -1.72 -11.93 3.08
C VAL A 488 -1.78 -10.47 3.48
N PHE A 489 -2.61 -9.70 2.78
CA PHE A 489 -2.80 -8.26 2.88
C PHE A 489 -4.22 -7.97 3.40
N PRO A 490 -4.42 -7.81 4.72
CA PRO A 490 -5.71 -7.48 5.29
C PRO A 490 -6.12 -6.06 4.88
N GLY A 491 -7.33 -5.90 4.34
CA GLY A 491 -7.88 -4.62 3.93
C GLY A 491 -9.31 -4.44 4.37
N ILE A 492 -9.63 -3.23 4.85
CA ILE A 492 -10.99 -2.85 5.23
C ILE A 492 -11.28 -1.50 4.58
N LEU A 493 -12.32 -1.46 3.77
CA LEU A 493 -12.79 -0.26 3.08
C LEU A 493 -14.21 0.05 3.53
N GLY A 494 -14.39 1.25 4.07
CA GLY A 494 -15.67 1.80 4.46
C GLY A 494 -16.25 2.75 3.40
N ASN A 495 -17.50 3.16 3.65
CA ASN A 495 -18.24 4.09 2.81
C ASN A 495 -17.48 5.41 2.56
N GLY A 496 -17.46 5.84 1.31
CA GLY A 496 -16.76 7.05 0.88
C GLY A 496 -15.25 6.91 0.93
N MET A 497 -14.72 5.70 0.74
CA MET A 497 -13.28 5.40 0.73
C MET A 497 -12.58 5.71 2.06
N VAL A 498 -13.34 5.56 3.16
CA VAL A 498 -12.79 5.62 4.52
C VAL A 498 -12.02 4.33 4.76
N LEU A 499 -10.74 4.45 5.07
CA LEU A 499 -9.89 3.30 5.41
C LEU A 499 -10.11 2.89 6.87
N ASP A 500 -9.95 1.60 7.15
CA ASP A 500 -9.93 1.08 8.52
C ASP A 500 -8.87 -0.03 8.64
N ILE A 501 -8.50 -0.39 9.86
CA ILE A 501 -7.57 -1.49 10.14
C ILE A 501 -8.19 -2.51 11.10
N PRO A 502 -7.78 -3.79 11.04
CA PRO A 502 -8.24 -4.79 12.00
C PRO A 502 -7.93 -4.40 13.45
N ASP A 503 -8.82 -4.76 14.37
CA ASP A 503 -8.54 -4.70 15.81
C ASP A 503 -7.50 -5.76 16.18
N GLU A 504 -7.59 -6.93 15.54
CA GLU A 504 -6.66 -8.05 15.65
C GLU A 504 -6.54 -8.74 14.30
N SER A 505 -5.30 -9.05 13.90
CA SER A 505 -4.98 -9.89 12.76
C SER A 505 -3.81 -10.82 13.11
N GLY A 506 -3.74 -11.99 12.49
CA GLY A 506 -2.68 -12.95 12.79
C GLY A 506 -2.91 -14.31 12.17
N LYS A 507 -2.11 -15.26 12.64
CA LYS A 507 -2.24 -16.68 12.32
C LYS A 507 -2.59 -17.45 13.60
N ASP A 508 -3.60 -18.30 13.54
CA ASP A 508 -3.98 -19.13 14.69
C ASP A 508 -3.12 -20.41 14.81
N SER A 509 -3.45 -21.26 15.79
CA SER A 509 -2.73 -22.51 16.04
C SER A 509 -2.86 -23.54 14.91
N ASP A 510 -3.96 -23.50 14.17
CA ASP A 510 -4.25 -24.41 13.06
C ASP A 510 -3.71 -23.86 11.72
N GLY A 511 -3.12 -22.68 11.76
CA GLY A 511 -2.47 -22.04 10.64
C GLY A 511 -3.41 -21.20 9.77
N TRP A 512 -4.62 -20.92 10.22
CA TRP A 512 -5.54 -20.01 9.54
C TRP A 512 -5.12 -18.57 9.77
N VAL A 513 -5.14 -17.78 8.70
CA VAL A 513 -4.94 -16.34 8.81
C VAL A 513 -6.28 -15.70 9.07
N TYR A 514 -6.35 -14.82 10.06
CA TYR A 514 -7.58 -14.14 10.45
C TYR A 514 -7.39 -12.64 10.57
N MET A 515 -8.51 -11.93 10.44
CA MET A 515 -8.67 -10.56 10.92
C MET A 515 -10.03 -10.38 11.57
N SER A 516 -10.11 -9.49 12.55
CA SER A 516 -11.36 -9.11 13.20
C SER A 516 -11.51 -7.60 13.31
N ARG A 517 -12.76 -7.14 13.18
CA ARG A 517 -13.10 -5.72 13.32
C ARG A 517 -14.46 -5.56 13.97
N SER A 518 -14.55 -4.63 14.91
CA SER A 518 -15.78 -4.31 15.64
C SER A 518 -15.95 -2.81 15.87
N GLY A 519 -17.17 -2.29 15.85
CA GLY A 519 -17.40 -0.86 16.09
C GLY A 519 -16.93 0.01 14.92
N MET A 520 -17.19 -0.43 13.69
CA MET A 520 -17.02 0.42 12.51
C MET A 520 -17.95 1.64 12.62
N THR A 521 -17.43 2.82 12.27
CA THR A 521 -18.18 4.09 12.32
C THR A 521 -18.95 4.37 11.03
N VAL A 522 -18.56 3.73 9.93
CA VAL A 522 -19.15 3.87 8.59
C VAL A 522 -19.58 2.51 8.05
N GLY A 523 -20.46 2.49 7.04
CA GLY A 523 -20.86 1.26 6.37
C GLY A 523 -19.67 0.56 5.70
N LEU A 524 -19.66 -0.78 5.70
CA LEU A 524 -18.58 -1.59 5.13
C LEU A 524 -18.77 -1.73 3.62
N VAL A 525 -17.81 -1.31 2.81
CA VAL A 525 -17.77 -1.59 1.37
C VAL A 525 -17.16 -2.97 1.13
N THR A 526 -16.00 -3.22 1.72
CA THR A 526 -15.34 -4.54 1.67
C THR A 526 -14.42 -4.77 2.86
N ALA A 527 -14.31 -6.04 3.27
CA ALA A 527 -13.24 -6.54 4.12
C ALA A 527 -12.59 -7.73 3.41
N THR A 528 -11.29 -7.67 3.16
CA THR A 528 -10.56 -8.66 2.37
C THR A 528 -9.29 -9.14 3.05
N LEU A 529 -9.04 -10.44 2.97
CA LEU A 529 -7.72 -11.04 3.13
C LEU A 529 -7.23 -11.36 1.71
N TYR A 530 -6.53 -10.40 1.11
CA TYR A 530 -6.02 -10.52 -0.26
C TYR A 530 -4.63 -11.16 -0.22
N SER A 531 -4.39 -12.25 -0.93
CA SER A 531 -3.11 -12.97 -0.85
C SER A 531 -2.43 -13.17 -2.20
N ARG A 532 -1.09 -13.21 -2.17
CA ARG A 532 -0.23 -13.47 -3.32
C ARG A 532 0.60 -14.73 -3.09
N VAL A 533 0.49 -15.69 -4.02
CA VAL A 533 1.32 -16.89 -4.06
C VAL A 533 2.35 -16.72 -5.17
N TYR A 534 3.40 -15.93 -4.89
CA TYR A 534 4.36 -15.48 -5.91
C TYR A 534 5.02 -16.62 -6.69
N GLU A 535 5.26 -17.77 -6.03
CA GLU A 535 5.85 -18.96 -6.65
C GLU A 535 4.97 -19.58 -7.75
N LYS A 536 3.67 -19.25 -7.77
CA LYS A 536 2.70 -19.71 -8.76
C LYS A 536 2.36 -18.68 -9.85
N ASP A 537 3.03 -17.53 -9.91
CA ASP A 537 2.72 -16.52 -10.93
C ASP A 537 2.99 -17.00 -12.37
N ASN A 538 3.84 -18.02 -12.55
CA ASN A 538 4.18 -18.61 -13.85
C ASN A 538 3.58 -20.02 -14.06
N SER A 539 2.63 -20.44 -13.21
CA SER A 539 2.07 -21.80 -13.25
C SER A 539 1.05 -22.04 -14.36
#